data_AF-A0A2M7GWH3-F1
#
_entry.id   AF-A0A2M7GWH3-F1
#
_cell.length_a   1.000
_cell.length_b   1.000
_cell.length_c   1.000
_cell.angle_alpha   90.00
_cell.angle_beta   90.00
_cell.angle_gamma   90.00
#
_symmetry.space_group_name_H-M   'P 1'
#
loop_
_entity.id
_entity.type
_entity.pdbx_description
1 polymer ?
#
loop_
_entity_poly.entity_id
_entity_poly.type
_entity_poly.pdbx_seq_one_letter_code
_entity_poly.pdbx_strand_id
1 'polypeptide(L)'
;METLPVQFRIAFMSGHVEAGLALYRAGAPDQAARHLLHPVSETHAAERAGIDALGFNPDIFRQVSTALDEGRPASEIGPMLAQAEANLGLLQDNAGGDPRTIIAYLMDVTAEEYGIGVTDGEITDPGEYQDAFGFAVVAARLARHINDDDLIAASDALVALWPDGGPLASSTPAPATSVSDAISAVRAAL
;
A
#
# COMPACT_ATOMS: atom_id res chain seq x y z
N MET A 1 12.58 -3.12 19.86
CA MET A 1 11.29 -3.21 19.15
C MET A 1 11.17 -4.65 18.68
N GLU A 2 10.10 -5.35 19.03
CA GLU A 2 9.86 -6.70 18.51
C GLU A 2 9.49 -6.60 17.03
N THR A 3 10.00 -7.54 16.22
CA THR A 3 9.67 -7.64 14.78
C THR A 3 8.18 -7.93 14.62
N LEU A 4 7.52 -7.25 13.69
CA LEU A 4 6.11 -7.48 13.40
C LEU A 4 5.87 -8.94 12.94
N PRO A 5 4.69 -9.52 13.21
CA PRO A 5 4.26 -10.76 12.58
C PRO A 5 4.42 -10.72 11.05
N VAL A 6 4.80 -11.84 10.43
CA VAL A 6 5.17 -11.88 9.00
C VAL A 6 4.03 -11.41 8.09
N GLN A 7 2.80 -11.77 8.42
CA GLN A 7 1.61 -11.35 7.66
C GLN A 7 1.40 -9.83 7.67
N PHE A 8 1.75 -9.14 8.77
CA PHE A 8 1.65 -7.68 8.84
C PHE A 8 2.73 -7.02 7.99
N ARG A 9 3.95 -7.57 8.02
CA ARG A 9 5.06 -7.11 7.15
C ARG A 9 4.73 -7.28 5.67
N ILE A 10 4.13 -8.41 5.28
CA ILE A 10 3.70 -8.62 3.89
C ILE A 10 2.55 -7.68 3.51
N ALA A 11 1.58 -7.43 4.40
CA ALA A 11 0.51 -6.48 4.15
C ALA A 11 1.04 -5.04 3.98
N PHE A 12 2.01 -4.65 4.80
CA PHE A 12 2.73 -3.38 4.70
C PHE A 12 3.47 -3.25 3.35
N MET A 13 4.29 -4.24 2.97
CA MET A 13 4.92 -4.27 1.64
C MET A 13 3.89 -4.19 0.50
N SER A 14 2.72 -4.79 0.69
CA SER A 14 1.66 -4.78 -0.32
C SER A 14 1.04 -3.38 -0.50
N GLY A 15 0.94 -2.60 0.58
CA GLY A 15 0.42 -1.24 0.52
C GLY A 15 1.29 -0.32 -0.33
N HIS A 16 2.61 -0.30 -0.06
CA HIS A 16 3.55 0.50 -0.86
C HIS A 16 3.47 0.16 -2.36
N VAL A 17 3.50 -1.13 -2.69
CA VAL A 17 3.43 -1.53 -4.11
C VAL A 17 2.10 -1.12 -4.72
N GLU A 18 0.98 -1.21 -3.99
CA GLU A 18 -0.31 -0.71 -4.49
C GLU A 18 -0.29 0.79 -4.75
N ALA A 19 0.32 1.59 -3.87
CA ALA A 19 0.52 3.02 -4.09
C ALA A 19 1.35 3.28 -5.36
N GLY A 20 2.46 2.56 -5.53
CA GLY A 20 3.31 2.65 -6.72
C GLY A 20 2.56 2.29 -8.01
N LEU A 21 1.76 1.22 -8.00
CA LEU A 21 0.95 0.81 -9.14
C LEU A 21 -0.11 1.86 -9.51
N ALA A 22 -0.79 2.43 -8.51
CA ALA A 22 -1.77 3.49 -8.74
C ALA A 22 -1.13 4.76 -9.31
N LEU A 23 0.03 5.16 -8.79
CA LEU A 23 0.79 6.31 -9.30
C LEU A 23 1.28 6.10 -10.73
N TYR A 24 1.75 4.89 -11.06
CA TYR A 24 2.11 4.56 -12.44
C TYR A 24 0.90 4.68 -13.38
N ARG A 25 -0.24 4.11 -12.98
CA ARG A 25 -1.51 4.21 -13.74
C ARG A 25 -2.00 5.65 -13.88
N ALA A 26 -1.70 6.50 -12.90
CA ALA A 26 -1.96 7.93 -12.90
C ALA A 26 -0.99 8.75 -13.78
N GLY A 27 0.01 8.10 -14.41
CA GLY A 27 1.00 8.78 -15.24
C GLY A 27 2.12 9.48 -14.45
N ALA A 28 2.36 9.06 -13.21
CA ALA A 28 3.41 9.60 -12.33
C ALA A 28 4.50 8.56 -12.00
N PRO A 29 5.29 8.11 -13.00
CA PRO A 29 6.30 7.05 -12.82
C PRO A 29 7.37 7.42 -11.78
N ASP A 30 7.81 8.67 -11.72
CA ASP A 30 8.82 9.13 -10.76
C ASP A 30 8.33 9.02 -9.30
N GLN A 31 7.02 9.21 -9.07
CA GLN A 31 6.42 9.01 -7.75
C GLN A 31 6.26 7.51 -7.47
N ALA A 32 5.87 6.73 -8.48
CA ALA A 32 5.71 5.28 -8.36
C ALA A 32 7.01 4.53 -8.03
N ALA A 33 8.15 4.98 -8.56
CA ALA A 33 9.43 4.30 -8.44
C ALA A 33 9.89 4.11 -6.99
N ARG A 34 9.64 5.12 -6.13
CA ARG A 34 10.02 5.11 -4.71
C ARG A 34 9.26 4.03 -3.95
N HIS A 35 7.94 4.03 -4.09
CA HIS A 35 7.04 3.05 -3.48
C HIS A 35 7.34 1.61 -3.87
N LEU A 36 7.67 1.38 -5.14
CA LEU A 36 8.05 0.05 -5.62
C LEU A 36 9.40 -0.42 -5.09
N LEU A 37 10.20 0.46 -4.48
CA LEU A 37 11.46 0.11 -3.81
C LEU A 37 11.28 -0.18 -2.31
N HIS A 38 10.26 0.36 -1.64
CA HIS A 38 10.02 0.20 -0.21
C HIS A 38 10.04 -1.25 0.29
N PRO A 39 9.47 -2.25 -0.45
CA PRO A 39 9.60 -3.66 -0.08
C PRO A 39 11.04 -4.13 0.17
N VAL A 40 12.01 -3.48 -0.48
CA VAL A 40 13.44 -3.79 -0.38
C VAL A 40 14.16 -2.83 0.58
N SER A 41 13.87 -1.52 0.53
CA SER A 41 14.64 -0.48 1.22
C SER A 41 14.26 -0.26 2.68
N GLU A 42 12.99 -0.48 3.05
CA GLU A 42 12.47 -0.09 4.38
C GLU A 42 12.43 -1.23 5.38
N THR A 43 12.60 -2.46 4.90
CA THR A 43 12.71 -3.61 5.77
C THR A 43 14.10 -3.66 6.41
N HIS A 44 14.18 -3.51 7.73
CA HIS A 44 15.42 -3.84 8.44
C HIS A 44 15.75 -5.33 8.22
N ALA A 45 17.02 -5.73 8.41
CA ALA A 45 17.40 -7.14 8.23
C ALA A 45 16.54 -8.11 9.07
N ALA A 46 16.12 -7.68 10.26
CA ALA A 46 15.18 -8.42 11.10
C ALA A 46 13.75 -8.49 10.49
N GLU A 47 13.27 -7.42 9.86
CA GLU A 47 11.98 -7.36 9.18
C GLU A 47 11.96 -8.20 7.89
N ARG A 48 13.10 -8.46 7.25
CA ARG A 48 13.19 -9.40 6.12
C ARG A 48 13.23 -10.88 6.54
N ALA A 49 13.53 -11.15 7.82
CA ALA A 49 13.70 -12.52 8.27
C ALA A 49 12.41 -13.33 8.04
N GLY A 50 12.55 -14.44 7.32
CA GLY A 50 11.45 -15.35 6.98
C GLY A 50 10.65 -14.99 5.72
N ILE A 51 10.80 -13.78 5.17
CA ILE A 51 10.07 -13.34 3.96
C ILE A 51 10.58 -14.06 2.70
N ASP A 52 11.89 -14.31 2.59
CA ASP A 52 12.47 -15.09 1.48
C ASP A 52 11.88 -16.50 1.38
N ALA A 53 11.56 -17.13 2.52
CA ALA A 53 10.97 -18.46 2.57
C ALA A 53 9.52 -18.48 2.03
N LEU A 54 8.86 -17.31 1.97
CA LEU A 54 7.54 -17.15 1.36
C LEU A 54 7.62 -16.94 -0.16
N GLY A 55 8.82 -16.87 -0.74
CA GLY A 55 9.04 -16.68 -2.17
C GLY A 55 9.33 -15.23 -2.57
N PHE A 56 9.79 -14.38 -1.64
CA PHE A 56 10.11 -13.00 -1.96
C PHE A 56 11.26 -12.91 -2.93
N ASN A 57 11.07 -12.13 -4.00
CA ASN A 57 12.11 -11.86 -4.97
C ASN A 57 12.41 -10.34 -5.00
N PRO A 58 13.40 -9.87 -4.24
CA PRO A 58 13.72 -8.44 -4.17
C PRO A 58 14.25 -7.88 -5.50
N ASP A 59 14.73 -8.72 -6.42
CA ASP A 59 15.24 -8.26 -7.70
C ASP A 59 14.10 -7.76 -8.60
N ILE A 60 12.87 -8.29 -8.46
CA ILE A 60 11.69 -7.81 -9.21
C ILE A 60 11.42 -6.35 -8.88
N PHE A 61 11.38 -6.02 -7.59
CA PHE A 61 11.09 -4.68 -7.07
C PHE A 61 12.20 -3.69 -7.41
N ARG A 62 13.48 -4.08 -7.27
CA ARG A 62 14.60 -3.23 -7.68
C ARG A 62 14.58 -2.94 -9.17
N GLN A 63 14.32 -3.95 -10.01
CA GLN A 63 14.30 -3.79 -11.47
C GLN A 63 13.19 -2.84 -11.91
N VAL A 64 11.96 -3.00 -11.41
CA VAL A 64 10.84 -2.15 -11.82
C VAL A 64 11.00 -0.71 -11.33
N SER A 65 11.50 -0.52 -10.11
CA SER A 65 11.82 0.81 -9.56
C SER A 65 12.87 1.52 -10.42
N THR A 66 14.00 0.86 -10.72
CA THR A 66 15.03 1.42 -11.61
C THR A 66 14.50 1.72 -13.01
N ALA A 67 13.67 0.84 -13.58
CA ALA A 67 13.11 1.05 -14.90
C ALA A 67 12.18 2.27 -14.97
N LEU A 68 11.44 2.55 -13.90
CA LEU A 68 10.62 3.75 -13.77
C LEU A 68 11.47 5.01 -13.66
N ASP A 69 12.50 5.00 -12.79
CA ASP A 69 13.43 6.13 -12.63
C ASP A 69 14.19 6.46 -13.93
N GLU A 70 14.53 5.44 -14.72
CA GLU A 70 15.17 5.59 -16.03
C GLU A 70 14.21 6.05 -17.14
N GLY A 71 12.91 6.16 -16.86
CA GLY A 71 11.89 6.55 -17.84
C GLY A 71 11.76 5.55 -18.99
N ARG A 72 11.94 4.25 -18.71
CA ARG A 72 11.86 3.21 -19.75
C ARG A 72 10.45 3.15 -20.37
N PRO A 73 10.32 2.65 -21.61
CA PRO A 73 9.02 2.55 -22.28
C PRO A 73 8.02 1.69 -21.50
N ALA A 74 6.73 2.07 -21.56
CA ALA A 74 5.64 1.33 -20.92
C ALA A 74 5.56 -0.16 -21.34
N SER A 75 5.99 -0.49 -22.56
CA SER A 75 6.09 -1.87 -23.05
C SER A 75 7.10 -2.73 -22.30
N GLU A 76 8.09 -2.10 -21.66
CA GLU A 76 9.10 -2.77 -20.84
C GLU A 76 8.69 -2.79 -19.36
N ILE A 77 8.09 -1.70 -18.88
CA ILE A 77 7.66 -1.56 -17.47
C ILE A 77 6.41 -2.41 -17.15
N GLY A 78 5.42 -2.46 -18.04
CA GLY A 78 4.17 -3.17 -17.80
C GLY A 78 4.34 -4.63 -17.36
N PRO A 79 5.17 -5.44 -18.06
CA PRO A 79 5.47 -6.80 -17.63
C PRO A 79 6.19 -6.89 -16.27
N MET A 80 6.99 -5.90 -15.89
CA MET A 80 7.68 -5.87 -14.60
C MET A 80 6.71 -5.57 -13.46
N LEU A 81 5.77 -4.65 -13.66
CA LEU A 81 4.71 -4.35 -12.70
C LEU A 81 3.81 -5.58 -12.46
N ALA A 82 3.45 -6.29 -13.53
CA ALA A 82 2.69 -7.54 -13.41
C ALA A 82 3.45 -8.62 -12.61
N GLN A 83 4.79 -8.68 -12.75
CA GLN A 83 5.61 -9.59 -11.94
C GLN A 83 5.68 -9.17 -10.47
N ALA A 84 5.76 -7.87 -10.19
CA ALA A 84 5.73 -7.35 -8.82
C ALA A 84 4.38 -7.67 -8.14
N GLU A 85 3.27 -7.42 -8.84
CA GLU A 85 1.92 -7.79 -8.39
C GLU A 85 1.80 -9.29 -8.11
N ALA A 86 2.29 -10.14 -9.03
CA ALA A 86 2.23 -11.59 -8.87
C ALA A 86 3.10 -12.11 -7.72
N ASN A 87 4.29 -11.52 -7.50
CA ASN A 87 5.14 -11.91 -6.36
C ASN A 87 4.47 -11.54 -5.04
N LEU A 88 3.82 -10.37 -4.94
CA LEU A 88 3.06 -10.02 -3.74
C LEU A 88 1.89 -10.95 -3.48
N GLY A 89 1.11 -11.32 -4.50
CA GLY A 89 0.02 -12.29 -4.34
C GLY A 89 0.53 -13.62 -3.74
N LEU A 90 1.66 -14.13 -4.25
CA LEU A 90 2.32 -15.31 -3.69
C LEU A 90 2.72 -15.12 -2.22
N LEU A 91 3.28 -13.95 -1.86
CA LEU A 91 3.66 -13.66 -0.48
C LEU A 91 2.45 -13.61 0.45
N GLN A 92 1.37 -12.98 0.02
CA GLN A 92 0.12 -12.89 0.80
C GLN A 92 -0.46 -14.28 1.06
N ASP A 93 -0.54 -15.11 0.02
CA ASP A 93 -1.04 -16.49 0.12
C ASP A 93 -0.18 -17.34 1.09
N ASN A 94 1.14 -17.18 1.03
CA ASN A 94 2.07 -17.95 1.86
C ASN A 94 2.20 -17.43 3.30
N ALA A 95 2.01 -16.12 3.52
CA ALA A 95 2.09 -15.53 4.86
C ALA A 95 0.87 -15.89 5.72
N GLY A 96 -0.29 -16.07 5.09
CA GLY A 96 -1.55 -16.34 5.79
C GLY A 96 -1.91 -15.24 6.79
N GLY A 97 -2.47 -15.64 7.93
CA GLY A 97 -2.97 -14.73 8.96
C GLY A 97 -4.46 -14.47 8.85
N ASP A 98 -5.05 -13.93 9.92
CA ASP A 98 -6.46 -13.56 9.94
C ASP A 98 -6.64 -12.20 9.22
N PRO A 99 -7.39 -12.15 8.10
CA PRO A 99 -7.61 -10.90 7.37
C PRO A 99 -8.17 -9.76 8.24
N ARG A 100 -9.00 -10.04 9.24
CA ARG A 100 -9.53 -9.00 10.14
C ARG A 100 -8.41 -8.34 10.95
N THR A 101 -7.48 -9.14 11.48
CA THR A 101 -6.33 -8.61 12.23
C THR A 101 -5.38 -7.81 11.34
N ILE A 102 -5.21 -8.23 10.09
CA ILE A 102 -4.39 -7.52 9.11
C ILE A 102 -5.04 -6.19 8.74
N ILE A 103 -6.36 -6.17 8.51
CA ILE A 103 -7.11 -4.93 8.25
C ILE A 103 -6.99 -3.97 9.44
N ALA A 104 -7.14 -4.47 10.68
CA ALA A 104 -6.95 -3.65 11.89
C ALA A 104 -5.58 -2.97 11.91
N TYR A 105 -4.52 -3.74 11.65
CA TYR A 105 -3.14 -3.23 11.55
C TYR A 105 -3.00 -2.18 10.44
N LEU A 106 -3.53 -2.45 9.24
CA LEU A 106 -3.49 -1.49 8.14
C LEU A 106 -4.25 -0.20 8.46
N MET A 107 -5.31 -0.26 9.25
CA MET A 107 -6.03 0.93 9.72
C MET A 107 -5.22 1.77 10.71
N ASP A 108 -4.32 1.18 11.49
CA ASP A 108 -3.38 1.93 12.34
C ASP A 108 -2.35 2.64 11.47
N VAL A 109 -1.71 1.92 10.55
CA VAL A 109 -0.68 2.47 9.67
C VAL A 109 -1.25 3.52 8.71
N THR A 110 -2.46 3.30 8.16
CA THR A 110 -3.14 4.30 7.31
C THR A 110 -3.34 5.62 8.05
N ALA A 111 -3.73 5.57 9.34
CA ALA A 111 -3.93 6.76 10.13
C ALA A 111 -2.61 7.50 10.41
N GLU A 112 -1.55 6.74 10.69
CA GLU A 112 -0.20 7.26 10.92
C GLU A 112 0.33 7.97 9.66
N GLU A 113 0.39 7.27 8.53
CA GLU A 113 0.95 7.86 7.31
C GLU A 113 0.12 9.02 6.77
N TYR A 114 -1.21 8.95 6.88
CA TYR A 114 -2.04 10.08 6.48
C TYR A 114 -1.76 11.32 7.33
N GLY A 115 -1.57 11.13 8.64
CA GLY A 115 -1.26 12.20 9.57
C GLY A 115 0.12 12.83 9.35
N ILE A 116 1.08 12.06 8.84
CA ILE A 116 2.41 12.57 8.44
C ILE A 116 2.31 13.26 7.07
N GLY A 117 1.59 12.63 6.14
CA GLY A 117 1.45 13.09 4.76
C GLY A 117 0.66 14.39 4.60
N VAL A 118 -0.30 14.65 5.48
CA VAL A 118 -1.21 15.79 5.40
C VAL A 118 -1.16 16.63 6.68
N THR A 119 -0.68 17.87 6.54
CA THR A 119 -0.64 18.86 7.63
C THR A 119 -1.37 20.13 7.19
N ASP A 120 -2.22 20.69 8.06
CA ASP A 120 -2.97 21.94 7.81
C ASP A 120 -3.82 21.92 6.52
N GLY A 121 -4.28 20.74 6.10
CA GLY A 121 -5.11 20.55 4.90
C GLY A 121 -4.33 20.47 3.59
N GLU A 122 -3.00 20.43 3.65
CA GLU A 122 -2.11 20.36 2.49
C GLU A 122 -1.27 19.07 2.54
N ILE A 123 -0.91 18.54 1.38
CA ILE A 123 0.03 17.41 1.29
C ILE A 123 1.45 17.95 1.55
N THR A 124 1.98 17.66 2.73
CA THR A 124 3.33 18.07 3.15
C THR A 124 4.36 16.98 2.95
N ASP A 125 3.95 15.71 3.07
CA ASP A 125 4.74 14.56 2.65
C ASP A 125 3.94 13.71 1.64
N PRO A 126 4.21 13.86 0.34
CA PRO A 126 3.51 13.09 -0.68
C PRO A 126 3.71 11.59 -0.56
N GLY A 127 4.87 11.12 -0.06
CA GLY A 127 5.15 9.69 0.08
C GLY A 127 4.19 9.05 1.07
N GLU A 128 4.09 9.61 2.26
CA GLU A 128 3.21 9.06 3.30
C GLU A 128 1.72 9.21 2.96
N TYR A 129 1.33 10.30 2.29
CA TYR A 129 -0.02 10.44 1.75
C TYR A 129 -0.37 9.34 0.72
N GLN A 130 0.61 8.92 -0.06
CA GLN A 130 0.48 7.86 -1.07
C GLN A 130 0.44 6.47 -0.45
N ASP A 131 1.25 6.25 0.57
CA ASP A 131 1.29 4.97 1.29
C ASP A 131 -0.01 4.72 2.05
N ALA A 132 -0.57 5.75 2.69
CA ALA A 132 -1.89 5.69 3.30
C ALA A 132 -2.98 5.20 2.31
N PHE A 133 -2.94 5.67 1.05
CA PHE A 133 -3.85 5.17 0.01
C PHE A 133 -3.61 3.67 -0.25
N GLY A 134 -2.36 3.27 -0.43
CA GLY A 134 -1.99 1.88 -0.69
C GLY A 134 -2.50 0.94 0.38
N PHE A 135 -2.32 1.29 1.66
CA PHE A 135 -2.82 0.52 2.80
C PHE A 135 -4.34 0.42 2.83
N ALA A 136 -5.06 1.51 2.57
CA ALA A 136 -6.52 1.51 2.49
C ALA A 136 -7.04 0.57 1.37
N VAL A 137 -6.39 0.57 0.20
CA VAL A 137 -6.77 -0.32 -0.92
C VAL A 137 -6.52 -1.79 -0.59
N VAL A 138 -5.38 -2.11 0.05
CA VAL A 138 -5.09 -3.49 0.48
C VAL A 138 -6.12 -3.96 1.51
N ALA A 139 -6.51 -3.11 2.47
CA ALA A 139 -7.56 -3.42 3.42
C ALA A 139 -8.91 -3.73 2.72
N ALA A 140 -9.31 -2.90 1.74
CA ALA A 140 -10.53 -3.13 0.97
C ALA A 140 -10.50 -4.45 0.17
N ARG A 141 -9.33 -4.84 -0.36
CA ARG A 141 -9.16 -6.15 -1.02
C ARG A 141 -9.30 -7.31 -0.05
N LEU A 142 -8.74 -7.22 1.15
CA LEU A 142 -8.88 -8.23 2.19
C LEU A 142 -10.34 -8.37 2.65
N ALA A 143 -11.06 -7.26 2.80
CA ALA A 143 -12.48 -7.26 3.12
C ALA A 143 -13.30 -8.02 2.05
N ARG A 144 -13.01 -7.78 0.77
CA ARG A 144 -13.60 -8.55 -0.35
C ARG A 144 -13.23 -10.03 -0.32
N HIS A 145 -11.99 -10.35 0.03
CA HIS A 145 -11.53 -11.74 0.11
C HIS A 145 -12.33 -12.55 1.13
N ILE A 146 -12.67 -11.96 2.28
CA ILE A 146 -13.49 -12.61 3.31
C ILE A 146 -15.00 -12.49 3.10
N ASN A 147 -15.44 -11.78 2.05
CA ASN A 147 -16.85 -11.55 1.70
C ASN A 147 -17.68 -10.96 2.87
N ASP A 148 -17.12 -9.96 3.55
CA ASP A 148 -17.83 -9.20 4.59
C ASP A 148 -18.38 -7.90 4.01
N ASP A 149 -19.69 -7.85 3.75
CA ASP A 149 -20.36 -6.72 3.09
C ASP A 149 -20.20 -5.39 3.86
N ASP A 150 -20.27 -5.42 5.20
CA ASP A 150 -20.15 -4.21 6.02
C ASP A 150 -18.71 -3.67 5.98
N LEU A 151 -17.73 -4.57 6.08
CA LEU A 151 -16.32 -4.21 6.01
C LEU A 151 -15.91 -3.76 4.60
N ILE A 152 -16.48 -4.37 3.56
CA ILE A 152 -16.30 -3.95 2.16
C ILE A 152 -16.82 -2.53 1.99
N ALA A 153 -18.07 -2.26 2.41
CA ALA A 153 -18.67 -0.95 2.28
C ALA A 153 -17.88 0.14 3.02
N ALA A 154 -17.45 -0.13 4.26
CA ALA A 154 -16.65 0.80 5.03
C ALA A 154 -15.26 1.04 4.41
N SER A 155 -14.59 -0.01 3.94
CA SER A 155 -13.25 0.10 3.33
C SER A 155 -13.29 0.82 1.98
N ASP A 156 -14.29 0.55 1.15
CA ASP A 156 -14.48 1.24 -0.13
C ASP A 156 -14.80 2.73 0.07
N ALA A 157 -15.57 3.07 1.11
CA ALA A 157 -15.83 4.46 1.48
C ALA A 157 -14.55 5.19 1.92
N LEU A 158 -13.64 4.52 2.64
CA LEU A 158 -12.33 5.07 3.00
C LEU A 158 -11.48 5.32 1.74
N VAL A 159 -11.37 4.33 0.84
CA VAL A 159 -10.59 4.47 -0.41
C VAL A 159 -11.11 5.62 -1.28
N ALA A 160 -12.43 5.83 -1.32
CA ALA A 160 -13.07 6.89 -2.07
C ALA A 160 -12.76 8.33 -1.58
N LEU A 161 -12.04 8.48 -0.46
CA LEU A 161 -11.54 9.78 -0.01
C LEU A 161 -10.32 10.27 -0.81
N TRP A 162 -9.67 9.39 -1.56
CA TRP A 162 -8.64 9.79 -2.52
C TRP A 162 -9.25 10.09 -3.90
N PRO A 163 -8.66 11.01 -4.70
CA PRO A 163 -9.17 11.32 -6.02
C PRO A 163 -9.12 10.13 -6.99
N ASP A 164 -10.07 10.06 -7.92
CA ASP A 164 -10.14 9.02 -8.98
C ASP A 164 -8.85 8.93 -9.83
N GLY A 165 -8.10 10.03 -9.93
CA GLY A 165 -6.82 10.11 -10.64
C GLY A 165 -5.63 9.51 -9.88
N GLY A 166 -5.82 8.92 -8.70
CA GLY A 166 -4.78 8.36 -7.86
C GLY A 166 -4.20 9.36 -6.84
N PRO A 167 -3.31 8.89 -5.93
CA PRO A 167 -2.79 9.69 -4.82
C PRO A 167 -1.64 10.62 -5.26
N LEU A 168 -1.81 11.39 -6.34
CA LEU A 168 -0.77 12.29 -6.84
C LEU A 168 -0.33 13.30 -5.78
N ALA A 169 0.96 13.66 -5.76
CA ALA A 169 1.48 14.72 -4.88
C ALA A 169 0.76 16.07 -5.06
N SER A 170 0.18 16.32 -6.23
CA SER A 170 -0.59 17.53 -6.54
C SER A 170 -2.09 17.39 -6.25
N SER A 171 -2.53 16.28 -5.65
CA SER A 171 -3.91 16.07 -5.26
C SER A 171 -4.33 17.04 -4.17
N THR A 172 -5.62 17.31 -4.08
CA THR A 172 -6.20 17.93 -2.89
C THR A 172 -6.56 16.80 -1.91
N PRO A 173 -5.96 16.76 -0.71
CA PRO A 173 -6.27 15.72 0.26
C PRO A 173 -7.67 15.94 0.85
N ALA A 174 -8.33 14.85 1.24
CA ALA A 174 -9.51 14.95 2.09
C ALA A 174 -9.17 15.63 3.44
N PRO A 175 -10.16 16.13 4.19
CA PRO A 175 -9.90 16.57 5.56
C PRO A 175 -9.44 15.40 6.44
N ALA A 176 -8.43 15.61 7.29
CA ALA A 176 -7.93 14.58 8.20
C ALA A 176 -9.04 14.00 9.11
N THR A 177 -10.02 14.81 9.49
CA THR A 177 -11.20 14.34 10.23
C THR A 177 -12.04 13.34 9.44
N SER A 178 -12.24 13.57 8.13
CA SER A 178 -12.99 12.65 7.27
C SER A 178 -12.29 11.30 7.13
N VAL A 179 -10.95 11.31 7.02
CA VAL A 179 -10.15 10.07 6.97
C VAL A 179 -10.21 9.35 8.31
N SER A 180 -10.04 10.06 9.43
CA SER A 180 -10.15 9.49 10.78
C SER A 180 -11.53 8.86 11.05
N ASP A 181 -12.61 9.52 10.61
CA ASP A 181 -13.97 9.01 10.76
C ASP A 181 -14.19 7.75 9.92
N ALA A 182 -13.69 7.73 8.68
CA ALA A 182 -13.77 6.55 7.80
C ALA A 182 -12.94 5.37 8.34
N ILE A 183 -11.74 5.62 8.85
CA ILE A 183 -10.93 4.60 9.54
C ILE A 183 -11.68 4.03 10.76
N SER A 184 -12.34 4.90 11.53
CA SER A 184 -13.14 4.48 12.68
C SER A 184 -14.34 3.62 12.25
N ALA A 185 -14.96 3.92 11.11
CA ALA A 185 -16.03 3.11 10.54
C ALA A 185 -15.55 1.72 10.10
N VAL A 186 -14.38 1.63 9.46
CA VAL A 186 -13.76 0.33 9.12
C VAL A 186 -13.50 -0.48 10.39
N ARG A 187 -12.95 0.14 11.43
CA ARG A 187 -12.70 -0.54 12.73
C ARG A 187 -13.97 -1.00 13.42
N ALA A 188 -15.08 -0.27 13.26
CA ALA A 188 -16.37 -0.67 13.83
C ALA A 188 -17.00 -1.88 13.11
N ALA A 189 -16.60 -2.17 11.87
CA ALA A 189 -17.05 -3.31 11.08
C ALA A 189 -16.17 -4.58 11.26
N LEU A 190 -15.06 -4.48 12.01
CA LEU A 190 -14.17 -5.61 12.32
C LEU A 190 -14.72 -6.51 13.43
#